data_AF-A0A1M7PCP5-F1
#
_entry.id   AF-A0A1M7PCP5-F1
#
_cell.length_a   1.000
_cell.length_b   1.000
_cell.length_c   1.000
_cell.angle_alpha   90.00
_cell.angle_beta   90.00
_cell.angle_gamma   90.00
#
_symmetry.space_group_name_H-M   'P 1'
#
loop_
_entity.id
_entity.type
_entity.pdbx_description
1 polymer ?
#
loop_
_entity_poly.entity_id
_entity_poly.type
_entity_poly.pdbx_seq_one_letter_code
_entity_poly.pdbx_strand_id
1 'polypeptide(L)'
;MAARNEGGYSLETLHENNWYYDRVRNLNNFYDRSDEVILLGQRPRIMPYHFQWPIDDDMVNSNTLGRINQNLGYTGSANNVPPLDMIE
;
A
#
# COMPACT_ATOMS: atom_id res chain seq x y z
N MET A 1 -3.83 16.73 -2.91
CA MET A 1 -2.40 17.08 -2.85
C MET A 1 -1.63 16.39 -3.96
N ALA A 2 -1.57 15.06 -4.02
CA ALA A 2 -0.87 14.35 -5.11
C ALA A 2 -1.33 14.74 -6.53
N ALA A 3 -2.64 14.74 -6.81
CA ALA A 3 -3.15 15.16 -8.13
C ALA A 3 -2.85 16.63 -8.51
N ARG A 4 -2.46 17.45 -7.54
CA ARG A 4 -2.06 18.85 -7.72
C ARG A 4 -0.54 19.06 -7.62
N ASN A 5 0.24 17.97 -7.47
CA ASN A 5 1.67 17.99 -7.19
C ASN A 5 2.06 18.89 -5.98
N GLU A 6 1.17 19.00 -5.00
CA GLU A 6 1.40 19.79 -3.79
C GLU A 6 2.10 18.93 -2.73
N GLY A 7 3.09 19.51 -2.04
CA GLY A 7 3.78 18.84 -0.93
C GLY A 7 4.77 17.75 -1.35
N GLY A 8 5.17 17.71 -2.64
CA GLY A 8 6.11 16.71 -3.16
C GLY A 8 5.50 15.33 -3.39
N TYR A 9 4.17 15.20 -3.31
CA TYR A 9 3.47 13.95 -3.61
C TYR A 9 3.13 13.85 -5.10
N SER A 10 3.32 12.66 -5.69
CA SER A 10 2.92 12.32 -7.05
C SER A 10 1.92 11.16 -7.02
N LEU A 11 1.01 11.10 -8.01
CA LEU A 11 0.07 9.98 -8.15
C LEU A 11 0.79 8.65 -8.46
N GLU A 12 1.91 8.71 -9.17
CA GLU A 12 2.69 7.53 -9.59
C GLU A 12 3.43 6.88 -8.41
N THR A 13 3.90 7.70 -7.47
CA THR A 13 4.73 7.26 -6.32
C THR A 13 3.99 7.35 -4.98
N LEU A 14 2.65 7.36 -5.00
CA LEU A 14 1.80 7.42 -3.79
C LEU A 14 2.12 6.34 -2.76
N HIS A 15 2.53 5.15 -3.23
CA HIS A 15 2.88 4.02 -2.38
C HIS A 15 4.21 4.21 -1.63
N GLU A 16 5.06 5.15 -2.06
CA GLU A 16 6.33 5.49 -1.43
C GLU A 16 6.23 6.76 -0.58
N ASN A 17 5.45 7.74 -1.05
CA ASN A 17 5.27 9.01 -0.34
C ASN A 17 3.84 9.54 -0.54
N ASN A 18 3.12 9.74 0.56
CA ASN A 18 1.79 10.31 0.52
C ASN A 18 1.43 11.08 1.78
N TRP A 19 0.49 12.01 1.60
CA TRP A 19 -0.02 12.83 2.68
C TRP A 19 -0.69 12.04 3.81
N TYR A 20 -1.31 10.90 3.53
CA TYR A 20 -1.99 10.12 4.56
C TYR A 20 -0.98 9.61 5.59
N TYR A 21 0.11 9.01 5.13
CA TYR A 21 1.21 8.54 5.96
C TYR A 21 1.80 9.69 6.80
N ASP A 22 2.14 10.81 6.16
CA ASP A 22 2.72 11.96 6.84
C ASP A 22 1.75 12.53 7.90
N ARG A 23 0.46 12.65 7.57
CA ARG A 23 -0.53 13.14 8.52
C ARG A 23 -0.66 12.22 9.73
N VAL A 24 -0.75 10.90 9.50
CA VAL A 24 -0.84 9.92 10.60
C VAL A 24 0.40 10.02 11.47
N ARG A 25 1.59 10.07 10.88
CA ARG A 25 2.85 10.18 11.62
C ARG A 25 2.97 11.48 12.42
N ASN A 26 2.49 12.59 11.85
CA ASN A 26 2.60 13.91 12.47
C ASN A 26 1.57 14.15 13.59
N LEU A 27 0.38 13.56 13.48
CA LEU A 27 -0.72 13.80 14.43
C LEU A 27 -0.89 12.66 15.43
N ASN A 28 -0.15 11.56 15.29
CA ASN A 28 -0.34 10.36 16.11
C ASN A 28 1.01 9.72 16.47
N ASN A 29 1.21 9.44 17.76
CA ASN A 29 2.43 8.82 18.30
C ASN A 29 2.32 7.29 18.52
N PHE A 30 1.20 6.66 18.14
CA PHE A 30 0.97 5.23 18.32
C PHE A 30 2.04 4.38 17.63
N TYR A 31 2.43 4.79 16.42
CA TYR A 31 3.46 4.10 15.65
C TYR A 31 4.90 4.45 16.11
N ASP A 32 5.11 5.52 16.88
CA ASP A 32 6.38 5.77 17.60
C ASP A 32 6.54 4.83 18.79
N ARG A 33 5.42 4.54 19.45
CA ARG A 33 5.35 3.73 20.66
C ARG A 33 5.04 2.27 20.34
N SER A 34 5.42 1.82 19.14
CA SER A 34 5.22 0.45 18.69
C SER A 34 5.88 -0.57 19.61
N ASP A 35 6.88 -0.14 20.39
CA ASP A 35 7.55 -1.00 21.33
C ASP A 35 6.77 -1.28 22.62
N GLU A 36 5.86 -0.36 22.96
CA GLU A 36 5.03 -0.41 24.16
C GLU A 36 3.72 -1.18 23.93
N VAL A 37 3.30 -1.31 22.67
CA VAL A 37 2.07 -2.00 22.26
C VAL A 37 2.45 -3.29 21.53
N ILE A 38 2.51 -4.39 22.27
CA ILE A 38 2.71 -5.73 21.70
C ILE A 38 1.39 -6.49 21.82
N LEU A 39 0.75 -6.77 20.70
CA LEU A 39 -0.45 -7.61 20.63
C LEU A 39 -0.13 -8.85 19.81
N LEU A 40 -0.31 -10.04 20.41
CA LEU A 40 -0.01 -11.33 19.74
C LEU A 40 1.42 -11.42 19.18
N GLY A 41 2.39 -10.79 19.85
CA GLY A 41 3.79 -10.74 19.40
C GLY A 41 4.04 -9.79 18.21
N GLN A 42 3.03 -9.06 17.75
CA GLN A 42 3.13 -8.09 16.68
C GLN A 42 3.22 -6.67 17.25
N ARG A 43 4.06 -5.86 16.62
CA ARG A 43 4.19 -4.43 16.88
C ARG A 43 3.44 -3.66 15.79
N PRO A 44 2.69 -2.59 16.13
CA PRO A 44 2.02 -1.79 15.13
C PRO A 44 3.05 -1.10 14.25
N ARG A 45 2.96 -1.28 12.94
CA ARG A 45 3.83 -0.63 11.96
C ARG A 45 3.00 -0.01 10.85
N ILE A 46 3.39 1.19 10.43
CA ILE A 46 2.81 1.87 9.28
C ILE A 46 3.91 2.17 8.25
N MET A 47 3.61 1.95 6.98
CA MET A 47 4.43 2.32 5.84
C MET A 47 3.58 3.11 4.84
N PRO A 48 4.17 3.91 3.94
CA PRO A 48 3.41 4.75 3.03
C PRO A 48 2.37 3.99 2.19
N TYR A 49 2.70 2.78 1.73
CA TYR A 49 1.78 1.93 0.95
C TYR A 49 0.57 1.38 1.74
N HIS A 50 0.53 1.51 3.08
CA HIS A 50 -0.64 1.10 3.89
C HIS A 50 -1.86 2.01 3.75
N PHE A 51 -1.84 3.02 2.86
CA PHE A 51 -3.03 3.80 2.52
C PHE A 51 -4.07 2.96 1.75
N GLN A 52 -3.62 1.90 1.07
CA GLN A 52 -4.45 0.88 0.43
C GLN A 52 -4.26 -0.46 1.15
N TRP A 53 -5.34 -1.23 1.27
CA TRP A 53 -5.27 -2.57 1.84
C TRP A 53 -4.62 -3.55 0.85
N PRO A 54 -3.93 -4.59 1.33
CA PRO A 54 -3.50 -5.67 0.45
C PRO A 54 -4.72 -6.35 -0.17
N ILE A 55 -4.54 -6.82 -1.40
CA ILE A 55 -5.47 -7.72 -2.05
C ILE A 55 -5.20 -9.13 -1.52
N ASP A 56 -6.27 -9.86 -1.23
CA ASP A 56 -6.19 -11.23 -0.70
C ASP A 56 -5.43 -12.17 -1.67
N ASP A 57 -4.46 -12.90 -1.13
CA ASP A 57 -3.65 -13.85 -1.89
C ASP A 57 -4.52 -14.96 -2.49
N ASP A 58 -5.57 -15.40 -1.81
CA ASP A 58 -6.49 -16.41 -2.34
C ASP A 58 -7.20 -15.90 -3.59
N MET A 59 -7.57 -14.62 -3.61
CA MET A 59 -8.21 -14.01 -4.77
C MET A 59 -7.22 -13.86 -5.94
N VAL A 60 -5.97 -13.49 -5.66
CA VAL A 60 -4.91 -13.38 -6.67
C VAL A 60 -4.58 -14.75 -7.27
N ASN A 61 -4.40 -15.77 -6.43
CA ASN A 61 -3.98 -17.11 -6.84
C ASN A 61 -5.11 -17.93 -7.50
N SER A 62 -6.36 -17.73 -7.07
CA SER A 62 -7.51 -18.47 -7.62
C SER A 62 -7.95 -17.98 -9.00
N ASN A 63 -7.47 -16.81 -9.44
CA ASN A 63 -7.76 -16.31 -10.77
C ASN A 63 -6.88 -17.03 -11.82
N THR A 64 -7.26 -18.25 -12.17
CA THR A 64 -6.48 -19.13 -13.06
C THR A 64 -6.48 -18.72 -14.52
N LEU A 65 -7.51 -17.97 -14.95
CA LEU A 65 -7.70 -17.54 -16.34
C LEU A 65 -7.33 -16.06 -16.56
N GLY A 66 -6.94 -15.37 -15.51
CA GLY A 66 -6.64 -13.94 -15.54
C GLY A 66 -5.55 -13.61 -14.54
N ARG A 67 -5.37 -12.32 -14.31
CA ARG A 67 -4.35 -11.84 -13.38
C ARG A 67 -4.84 -10.64 -12.61
N ILE A 68 -4.81 -10.74 -11.29
CA ILE A 68 -5.10 -9.62 -10.40
C ILE A 68 -3.76 -9.07 -9.93
N ASN A 69 -3.49 -7.80 -10.27
CA ASN A 69 -2.31 -7.10 -9.78
C ASN A 69 -2.48 -6.74 -8.31
N GLN A 70 -1.40 -6.82 -7.54
CA GLN A 70 -1.37 -6.44 -6.13
C GLN A 70 -1.07 -4.95 -5.96
N ASN A 71 -1.49 -4.34 -4.85
CA ASN A 71 -1.12 -2.97 -4.51
C ASN A 71 0.39 -2.84 -4.28
N LEU A 72 1.01 -1.80 -4.83
CA LEU A 72 2.46 -1.58 -4.77
C LEU A 72 2.95 -1.50 -3.32
N GLY A 73 4.07 -2.18 -3.02
CA GLY A 73 4.63 -2.28 -1.68
C GLY A 73 4.24 -3.56 -0.92
N TYR A 74 3.16 -4.23 -1.32
CA TYR A 74 2.80 -5.55 -0.78
C TYR A 74 3.49 -6.69 -1.53
N THR A 75 3.66 -7.83 -0.85
CA THR A 75 4.20 -9.05 -1.44
C THR A 75 3.41 -9.46 -2.68
N GLY A 76 4.12 -9.82 -3.76
CA GLY A 76 3.48 -10.17 -5.04
C GLY A 76 3.32 -9.00 -6.02
N SER A 77 3.40 -7.75 -5.56
CA SER A 77 3.32 -6.56 -6.44
C SER A 77 4.44 -6.47 -7.48
N ALA A 78 5.61 -7.04 -7.19
CA ALA A 78 6.72 -7.13 -8.14
C ALA A 78 6.36 -7.90 -9.42
N ASN A 79 5.34 -8.77 -9.34
CA ASN A 79 4.93 -9.53 -10.48
C ASN A 79 3.92 -8.76 -11.34
N ASN A 80 3.38 -7.60 -10.94
CA ASN A 80 2.28 -6.92 -11.66
C ASN A 80 2.54 -6.76 -13.17
N VAL A 81 1.48 -6.91 -13.97
CA VAL A 81 1.54 -6.71 -15.44
C VAL A 81 0.69 -5.52 -15.88
N PRO A 82 1.04 -4.84 -16.97
CA PRO A 82 0.16 -3.86 -17.59
C PRO A 82 -1.22 -4.48 -17.90
N PRO A 83 -2.30 -3.68 -17.83
CA PRO A 83 -3.62 -4.13 -18.25
C PRO A 83 -3.62 -4.52 -19.73
N LEU A 84 -4.52 -5.43 -20.11
CA LEU A 84 -4.69 -5.82 -21.51
C LEU A 84 -5.37 -4.68 -22.27
N ASP A 85 -4.75 -4.21 -23.35
CA ASP A 85 -5.26 -3.12 -24.18
C ASP A 85 -6.35 -3.57 -25.16
N MET A 86 -6.47 -4.87 -25.42
CA MET A 86 -7.44 -5.45 -26.34
C MET A 86 -8.21 -6.59 -25.70
N ILE A 87 -9.51 -6.65 -26.00
CA ILE A 87 -10.40 -7.76 -25.66
C ILE A 87 -10.50 -8.62 -26.93
N GLU A 88 -10.22 -9.91 -26.82
CA GLU A 88 -10.44 -10.89 -27.90
C GLU A 88 -11.93 -11.21 -28.11
#